data_AF-A0A432SIS5-F1
#
_entry.id   AF-A0A432SIS5-F1
#
_cell.length_a   1.000
_cell.length_b   1.000
_cell.length_c   1.000
_cell.angle_alpha   90.00
_cell.angle_beta   90.00
_cell.angle_gamma   90.00
#
_symmetry.space_group_name_H-M   'P 1'
#
loop_
_entity.id
_entity.type
_entity.pdbx_description
1 polymer ?
#
loop_
_entity_poly.entity_id
_entity_poly.type
_entity_poly.pdbx_seq_one_letter_code
_entity_poly.pdbx_strand_id
1 'polypeptide(L)'
;MSRKDINTLIKLSRKLGESICDKGTFEERQSKYLIMKWKYKGNVFAHKFPGSSKTSSINHQYSQMRKNLRANSLEPPSEFTTKFMGSVEQQELLEELWVHLGTDDEGETPYGGDVDKRTNF
;
A
#
# COMPACT_ATOMS: atom_id res chain seq x y z
N MET A 1 -0.16 -14.50 -14.51
CA MET A 1 -1.20 -13.55 -14.05
C MET A 1 -1.34 -13.69 -12.56
N SER A 2 -0.68 -12.81 -11.79
CA SER A 2 -0.90 -12.76 -10.34
C SER A 2 -2.32 -12.22 -10.12
N ARG A 3 -3.23 -13.06 -9.60
CA ARG A 3 -4.59 -12.60 -9.26
C ARG A 3 -4.46 -11.64 -8.08
N LYS A 4 -4.57 -10.33 -8.34
CA LYS A 4 -4.72 -9.33 -7.28
C LYS A 4 -5.85 -9.81 -6.35
N ASP A 5 -5.56 -9.94 -5.07
CA ASP A 5 -6.48 -10.42 -4.04
C ASP A 5 -6.38 -9.53 -2.81
N ILE A 6 -7.49 -8.83 -2.50
CA ILE A 6 -7.58 -7.92 -1.36
C ILE A 6 -7.32 -8.66 -0.04
N ASN A 7 -7.75 -9.92 0.08
CA ASN A 7 -7.53 -10.68 1.31
C ASN A 7 -6.05 -10.97 1.55
N THR A 8 -5.32 -11.34 0.50
CA THR A 8 -3.87 -11.51 0.54
C THR A 8 -3.17 -10.18 0.84
N LEU A 9 -3.57 -9.09 0.19
CA LEU A 9 -3.02 -7.76 0.47
C LEU A 9 -3.20 -7.33 1.93
N ILE A 10 -4.39 -7.55 2.51
CA ILE A 10 -4.68 -7.28 3.92
C ILE A 10 -3.77 -8.10 4.84
N LYS A 11 -3.61 -9.40 4.56
CA LYS A 11 -2.77 -10.30 5.36
C LYS A 11 -1.30 -9.88 5.34
N LEU A 12 -0.75 -9.57 4.16
CA LEU A 12 0.63 -9.12 4.02
C LEU A 12 0.85 -7.77 4.71
N SER A 13 -0.08 -6.82 4.52
CA SER A 13 -0.03 -5.52 5.18
C SER A 13 -0.03 -5.69 6.70
N ARG A 14 -0.93 -6.53 7.25
CA ARG A 14 -1.00 -6.81 8.69
C ARG A 14 0.33 -7.33 9.24
N LYS A 15 0.90 -8.36 8.60
CA LYS A 15 2.19 -8.94 9.00
C LYS A 15 3.32 -7.91 9.00
N LEU A 16 3.41 -7.13 7.92
CA LEU A 16 4.41 -6.07 7.82
C LEU A 16 4.24 -5.07 8.95
N GLY A 17 3.03 -4.55 9.14
CA GLY A 17 2.71 -3.58 10.17
C GLY A 17 3.02 -4.05 11.59
N GLU A 18 2.57 -5.25 11.96
CA GLU A 18 2.87 -5.84 13.27
C GLU A 18 4.38 -5.99 13.51
N SER A 19 5.15 -6.28 12.45
CA SER A 19 6.59 -6.48 12.53
C SER A 19 7.38 -5.16 12.60
N ILE A 20 7.03 -4.16 11.78
CA ILE A 20 7.82 -2.92 11.65
C ILE A 20 7.34 -1.79 12.57
N CYS A 21 6.09 -1.83 13.04
CA CYS A 21 5.52 -0.71 13.76
C CYS A 21 6.24 -0.40 15.08
N ASP A 22 6.15 0.85 15.51
CA ASP A 22 6.56 1.25 16.84
C ASP A 22 5.70 0.49 17.87
N LYS A 23 6.33 -0.01 18.94
CA LYS A 23 5.68 -0.88 19.94
C LYS A 23 4.39 -0.25 20.48
N GLY A 24 3.28 -0.97 20.36
CA GLY A 24 1.96 -0.53 20.86
C GLY A 24 1.25 0.50 19.98
N THR A 25 1.71 0.75 18.76
CA THR A 25 1.07 1.70 17.83
C THR A 25 0.20 1.05 16.77
N PHE A 26 0.29 -0.27 16.61
CA PHE A 26 -0.55 -1.02 15.70
C PHE A 26 -2.01 -1.00 16.17
N GLU A 27 -2.89 -0.48 15.33
CA GLU A 27 -4.34 -0.48 15.52
C GLU A 27 -5.03 -1.03 14.27
N GLU A 28 -5.86 -2.04 14.48
CA GLU A 28 -6.78 -2.53 13.48
C GLU A 28 -8.22 -2.33 13.97
N ARG A 29 -9.05 -1.71 13.15
CA ARG A 29 -10.48 -1.51 13.44
C ARG A 29 -11.32 -1.99 12.28
N GLN A 30 -12.21 -2.93 12.57
CA GLN A 30 -13.20 -3.43 11.62
C GLN A 30 -14.55 -2.78 11.90
N SER A 31 -15.11 -2.13 10.89
CA SER A 31 -16.47 -1.58 10.89
C SER A 31 -17.09 -1.86 9.51
N LYS A 32 -17.67 -0.87 8.85
CA LYS A 32 -18.02 -0.94 7.42
C LYS A 32 -16.80 -1.07 6.49
N TYR A 33 -15.62 -0.76 7.02
CA TYR A 33 -14.33 -0.83 6.36
C TYR A 33 -13.34 -1.50 7.31
N LEU A 34 -12.29 -2.09 6.77
CA LEU A 34 -11.14 -2.48 7.57
C LEU A 34 -10.13 -1.32 7.54
N ILE A 35 -9.94 -0.67 8.68
CA ILE A 35 -8.98 0.42 8.85
C ILE A 35 -7.78 -0.13 9.59
N MET A 36 -6.61 0.06 8.99
CA MET A 36 -5.34 -0.42 9.49
C MET A 36 -4.42 0.78 9.67
N LYS A 37 -3.95 0.99 10.89
CA LYS A 37 -3.15 2.17 11.26
C LYS A 37 -1.99 1.75 12.14
N TRP A 38 -0.81 2.28 11.87
CA TRP A 38 0.36 2.10 12.72
C TRP A 38 1.32 3.27 12.56
N LYS A 39 2.30 3.37 13.45
CA LYS A 39 3.41 4.32 13.32
C LYS A 39 4.70 3.58 12.99
N TYR A 40 5.52 4.18 12.13
CA TYR A 40 6.85 3.71 11.80
C TYR A 40 7.80 4.90 11.81
N LYS A 41 8.80 4.90 12.71
CA LYS A 41 9.80 5.99 12.82
C LYS A 41 9.16 7.38 12.94
N GLY A 42 8.04 7.47 13.66
CA GLY A 42 7.28 8.72 13.83
C GLY A 42 6.30 9.07 12.71
N ASN A 43 6.33 8.37 11.56
CA ASN A 43 5.36 8.55 10.48
C ASN A 43 4.11 7.70 10.73
N VAL A 44 2.94 8.29 10.49
CA VAL A 44 1.65 7.58 10.64
C VAL A 44 1.26 6.96 9.31
N PHE A 45 1.21 5.64 9.29
CA PHE A 45 0.57 4.89 8.21
C PHE A 45 -0.91 4.68 8.57
N ALA A 46 -1.79 5.00 7.63
CA ALA A 46 -3.21 4.69 7.74
C ALA A 46 -3.73 4.23 6.37
N HIS A 47 -4.27 3.03 6.31
CA HIS A 47 -4.90 2.49 5.11
C HIS A 47 -6.30 2.00 5.42
N LYS A 48 -7.20 2.20 4.45
CA LYS A 48 -8.63 1.88 4.58
C LYS A 48 -9.03 0.95 3.45
N PHE A 49 -9.18 -0.32 3.79
CA PHE A 49 -9.68 -1.31 2.85
C PHE A 49 -11.21 -1.23 2.75
N PRO A 50 -11.79 -1.35 1.54
CA PRO A 50 -13.22 -1.41 1.34
C PRO A 50 -13.79 -2.64 2.05
N GLY A 51 -14.93 -2.47 2.73
CA GLY A 51 -15.74 -3.62 3.13
C GLY A 51 -16.37 -4.29 1.91
N SER A 52 -16.94 -5.49 2.09
CA SER A 52 -17.49 -6.34 1.02
C SER A 52 -18.57 -5.69 0.12
N SER A 53 -19.06 -4.50 0.50
CA SER A 53 -20.17 -3.80 -0.16
C SER A 53 -19.75 -2.64 -1.08
N LYS A 54 -18.45 -2.34 -1.24
CA LYS A 54 -18.00 -1.19 -2.07
C LYS A 54 -17.10 -1.58 -3.24
N THR A 55 -17.45 -0.98 -4.39
CA THR A 55 -16.86 -1.07 -5.72
C THR A 55 -15.54 -0.29 -5.88
N SER A 56 -14.73 -0.13 -4.83
CA SER A 56 -13.37 0.37 -5.06
C SER A 56 -12.64 -0.70 -5.87
N SER A 57 -12.21 -0.36 -7.09
CA SER A 57 -11.48 -1.30 -7.92
C SER A 57 -10.25 -1.78 -7.16
N ILE A 58 -9.98 -3.08 -7.23
CA ILE A 58 -8.82 -3.68 -6.58
C ILE A 58 -7.53 -2.95 -6.98
N ASN A 59 -7.45 -2.48 -8.23
CA ASN A 59 -6.35 -1.64 -8.74
C ASN A 59 -6.19 -0.33 -7.96
N HIS A 60 -7.29 0.34 -7.61
CA HIS A 60 -7.25 1.55 -6.79
C HIS A 60 -6.65 1.26 -5.41
N GLN A 61 -7.01 0.14 -4.77
CA GLN A 61 -6.47 -0.25 -3.47
C GLN A 61 -4.96 -0.51 -3.53
N TYR A 62 -4.51 -1.20 -4.57
CA TYR A 62 -3.09 -1.47 -4.81
C TYR A 62 -2.31 -0.16 -5.04
N SER A 63 -2.86 0.76 -5.85
CA SER A 63 -2.26 2.09 -6.08
C SER A 63 -2.16 2.91 -4.80
N GLN A 64 -3.23 2.95 -3.99
CA GLN A 64 -3.23 3.64 -2.70
C GLN A 64 -2.24 3.03 -1.71
N MET A 65 -2.11 1.69 -1.70
CA MET A 65 -1.12 1.02 -0.85
C MET A 65 0.31 1.43 -1.21
N ARG A 66 0.65 1.41 -2.51
CA ARG A 66 1.97 1.86 -2.98
C ARG A 66 2.28 3.30 -2.58
N LYS A 67 1.30 4.20 -2.71
CA LYS A 67 1.44 5.61 -2.28
C LYS A 67 1.68 5.73 -0.78
N ASN A 68 0.91 5.02 0.03
CA ASN A 68 1.06 5.05 1.49
C ASN A 68 2.42 4.49 1.94
N LEU A 69 2.90 3.41 1.33
CA LEU A 69 4.21 2.83 1.62
C LEU A 69 5.33 3.84 1.31
N ARG A 70 5.33 4.43 0.11
CA ARG A 70 6.31 5.46 -0.28
C ARG A 70 6.26 6.68 0.64
N ALA A 71 5.07 7.12 1.05
CA ALA A 71 4.91 8.24 1.99
C ALA A 71 5.49 7.97 3.38
N ASN A 72 5.65 6.69 3.77
CA ASN A 72 6.25 6.28 5.03
C ASN A 72 7.72 5.83 4.88
N SER A 73 8.37 6.16 3.75
CA SER A 73 9.73 5.71 3.42
C SER A 73 9.89 4.19 3.37
N LEU A 74 8.80 3.46 3.10
CA LEU A 74 8.77 2.02 2.85
C LEU A 74 8.80 1.76 1.34
N GLU A 75 9.86 2.24 0.70
CA GLU A 75 10.08 2.07 -0.74
C GLU A 75 10.30 0.61 -1.12
N PRO A 76 10.10 0.23 -2.40
CA PRO A 76 10.47 -1.10 -2.84
C PRO A 76 11.97 -1.32 -2.56
N PRO A 77 12.34 -2.48 -2.00
CA PRO A 77 13.74 -2.85 -1.90
C PRO A 77 14.28 -2.94 -3.33
N SER A 78 15.09 -1.97 -3.74
CA SER A 78 15.88 -2.07 -4.95
C SER A 78 17.33 -2.30 -4.52
N GLU A 79 18.12 -2.95 -5.38
CA GLU A 79 19.56 -3.13 -5.14
C GLU A 79 20.31 -1.81 -4.86
N PHE A 80 19.68 -0.65 -5.15
CA PHE A 80 20.25 0.68 -5.02
C PHE A 80 19.56 1.59 -4.00
N THR A 81 18.38 1.24 -3.48
CA THR A 81 17.68 2.06 -2.48
C THR A 81 18.14 1.64 -1.09
N THR A 82 18.81 2.60 -0.44
CA THR A 82 19.34 2.56 0.93
C THR A 82 18.50 1.67 1.84
N LYS A 83 19.10 0.52 2.22
CA LYS A 83 18.68 -0.43 3.25
C LYS A 83 17.46 0.02 4.05
N PHE A 84 16.33 -0.64 3.85
CA PHE A 84 15.34 -0.76 4.90
C PHE A 84 16.08 -1.17 6.19
N MET A 85 16.23 -0.25 7.13
CA MET A 85 17.07 -0.40 8.34
C MET A 85 16.44 -1.33 9.40
N GLY A 86 15.60 -2.28 8.99
CA GLY A 86 14.98 -3.25 9.88
C GLY A 86 15.70 -4.60 9.88
N SER A 87 15.08 -5.61 10.49
CA SER A 87 15.58 -6.99 10.43
C SER A 87 15.43 -7.58 9.03
N VAL A 88 16.19 -8.66 8.75
CA VAL A 88 16.07 -9.42 7.49
C VAL A 88 14.63 -9.87 7.25
N GLU A 89 13.97 -10.39 8.29
CA GLU A 89 12.56 -10.80 8.22
C GLU A 89 11.62 -9.64 7.84
N GLN A 90 11.84 -8.44 8.37
CA GLN A 90 11.04 -7.27 8.03
C GLN A 90 11.28 -6.82 6.57
N GLN A 91 12.51 -6.97 6.08
CA GLN A 91 12.85 -6.69 4.70
C GLN A 91 12.19 -7.68 3.74
N GLU A 92 12.21 -8.97 4.07
CA GLU A 92 11.52 -10.02 3.31
C GLU A 92 10.01 -9.78 3.25
N LEU A 93 9.38 -9.40 4.38
CA LEU A 93 7.95 -9.05 4.42
C LEU A 93 7.62 -7.83 3.55
N LEU A 94 8.50 -6.82 3.53
CA LEU A 94 8.33 -5.64 2.69
C LEU A 94 8.48 -6.00 1.21
N GLU A 95 9.47 -6.84 0.87
CA GLU A 95 9.68 -7.34 -0.49
C GLU A 95 8.49 -8.17 -0.97
N GLU A 96 8.01 -9.12 -0.17
CA GLU A 96 6.84 -9.94 -0.48
C GLU A 96 5.61 -9.07 -0.74
N LEU A 97 5.39 -8.02 0.07
CA LEU A 97 4.32 -7.07 -0.13
C LEU A 97 4.49 -6.30 -1.46
N TRP A 98 5.69 -5.81 -1.78
CA TRP A 98 5.96 -5.07 -3.01
C TRP A 98 5.85 -5.95 -4.27
N VAL A 99 6.31 -7.20 -4.20
CA VAL A 99 6.14 -8.21 -5.26
C VAL A 99 4.66 -8.48 -5.49
N HIS A 100 3.88 -8.61 -4.41
CA HIS A 100 2.44 -8.80 -4.52
C HIS A 100 1.72 -7.57 -5.09
N LEU A 101 2.18 -6.36 -4.72
CA LEU A 101 1.64 -5.09 -5.24
C LEU A 101 1.94 -4.88 -6.73
N GLY A 102 3.05 -5.44 -7.23
CA GLY A 102 3.53 -5.26 -8.59
C GLY A 102 3.99 -3.83 -8.90
N THR A 103 4.58 -3.64 -10.08
CA THR A 103 4.98 -2.32 -10.57
C THR A 103 3.77 -1.55 -11.11
N ASP A 104 3.91 -0.22 -11.25
CA ASP A 104 2.89 0.63 -11.87
C ASP A 104 2.67 0.26 -13.37
N ASP A 105 3.57 -0.53 -13.94
CA ASP A 105 3.57 -1.02 -15.32
C ASP A 105 2.55 -2.14 -15.61
N GLU A 106 1.87 -2.69 -14.60
CA GLU A 106 0.70 -3.56 -14.85
C GLU A 106 -0.56 -2.73 -15.11
N GLY A 107 -0.54 -2.00 -16.23
CA GLY A 107 -1.70 -1.66 -17.06
C GLY A 107 -2.89 -1.00 -16.37
N GLU A 108 -2.77 0.26 -15.98
CA GLU A 108 -3.87 1.22 -16.15
C GLU A 108 -3.31 2.43 -16.90
N THR A 109 -3.87 2.64 -18.10
CA THR A 109 -3.77 3.84 -18.91
C THR A 109 -3.64 5.13 -18.08
N PRO A 110 -2.96 6.16 -18.62
CA PRO A 110 -2.85 7.46 -17.96
C PRO A 110 -4.24 8.12 -17.88
N TYR A 111 -5.02 7.80 -16.84
CA TYR A 111 -6.07 8.71 -16.37
C TYR A 111 -5.42 9.77 -15.48
N GLY A 112 -4.61 10.56 -16.16
CA GLY A 112 -3.83 11.70 -15.71
C GLY A 112 -3.48 12.51 -16.96
N GLY A 113 -4.52 12.96 -17.66
CA GLY A 113 -4.44 13.80 -18.86
C GLY A 113 -5.62 14.76 -18.87
N ASP A 114 -5.54 15.74 -18.00
CA ASP A 114 -5.90 17.14 -18.20
C ASP A 114 -7.15 17.54 -19.03
N VAL A 115 -8.09 18.11 -18.28
CA VAL A 115 -8.77 19.41 -18.47
C VAL A 115 -9.52 19.69 -19.78
N ASP A 116 -10.84 19.84 -19.62
CA ASP A 116 -11.70 20.90 -20.20
C ASP A 116 -11.10 21.68 -21.39
N LYS A 117 -11.36 21.23 -22.61
CA LYS A 117 -11.24 22.09 -23.80
C LYS A 117 -12.54 22.83 -24.01
N ARG A 118 -12.71 23.90 -23.24
CA ARG A 118 -13.68 24.96 -23.53
C ARG A 118 -12.91 26.25 -23.83
N THR A 119 -12.53 26.43 -25.09
CA THR A 119 -12.22 27.78 -25.60
C THR A 119 -12.68 27.91 -27.05
N ASN A 120 -13.61 28.85 -27.22
CA ASN A 120 -14.11 29.38 -28.48
C ASN A 120 -13.00 29.79 -29.45
N PHE A 121 -13.21 29.52 -30.74
CA PHE A 121 -13.00 30.49 -31.82
C PHE A 121 -14.08 30.27 -32.88
#